data_AF-A0A951JIS7-F1
#
_entry.id   AF-A0A951JIS7-F1
#
_cell.length_a   1.000
_cell.length_b   1.000
_cell.length_c   1.000
_cell.angle_alpha   90.00
_cell.angle_beta   90.00
_cell.angle_gamma   90.00
#
_symmetry.space_group_name_H-M   'P 1'
#
loop_
_entity.id
_entity.type
_entity.pdbx_description
1 polymer ?
#
loop_
_entity_poly.entity_id
_entity_poly.type
_entity_poly.pdbx_seq_one_letter_code
_entity_poly.pdbx_strand_id
1 'polypeptide(L)'
;MQRDRAESDVSSRGSGATVPAASHLEELYAACCLYAGGDRAGESLLVSVLPSLVACPAGTDPSTLHRLTYQAAADLGRMPPEEPTRGSDLHRAMAGLPLPARAAVYLVDAVGMRYVEVAAVLGIDARDVSGLVASGRRQLRSFLSTGAPDSLR
;
A
#
# COMPACT_ATOMS: atom_id res chain seq x y z
N MET A 1 -9.52 -30.05 -54.18
CA MET A 1 -10.59 -29.05 -54.38
C MET A 1 -10.84 -28.40 -53.02
N GLN A 2 -10.34 -27.17 -52.76
CA GLN A 2 -10.99 -25.87 -53.05
C GLN A 2 -12.37 -25.79 -52.34
N ARG A 3 -12.68 -24.87 -51.42
CA ARG A 3 -12.35 -23.43 -51.22
C ARG A 3 -12.46 -23.09 -49.72
N ASP A 4 -11.57 -22.31 -49.13
CA ASP A 4 -11.65 -20.84 -48.99
C ASP A 4 -13.01 -20.31 -48.53
N ARG A 5 -13.07 -19.88 -47.26
CA ARG A 5 -13.71 -18.62 -46.87
C ARG A 5 -12.95 -18.03 -45.68
N ALA A 6 -12.27 -16.92 -45.97
CA ALA A 6 -11.86 -15.94 -45.01
C ALA A 6 -13.08 -15.27 -44.39
N GLU A 7 -13.06 -15.09 -43.07
CA GLU A 7 -13.69 -13.94 -42.40
C GLU A 7 -12.59 -13.30 -41.55
N SER A 8 -11.96 -12.30 -42.17
CA SER A 8 -11.30 -11.20 -41.47
C SER A 8 -12.37 -10.19 -41.09
N ASP A 9 -12.42 -9.79 -39.82
CA ASP A 9 -12.67 -8.42 -39.35
C ASP A 9 -12.54 -8.44 -37.82
N VAL A 10 -11.51 -7.83 -37.20
CA VAL A 10 -11.27 -6.38 -37.03
C VAL A 10 -12.39 -5.70 -36.25
N SER A 11 -11.97 -4.97 -35.20
CA SER A 11 -12.73 -4.07 -34.32
C SER A 11 -13.47 -4.77 -33.17
N SER A 12 -13.22 -4.48 -31.89
CA SER A 12 -13.03 -3.12 -31.36
C SER A 12 -12.26 -3.13 -30.05
N ARG A 13 -11.34 -2.17 -29.95
CA ARG A 13 -10.74 -1.65 -28.73
C ARG A 13 -11.84 -1.24 -27.75
N GLY A 14 -12.06 -2.05 -26.72
CA GLY A 14 -12.61 -1.60 -25.46
C GLY A 14 -11.46 -1.34 -24.51
N SER A 15 -10.78 -0.20 -24.65
CA SER A 15 -9.92 0.35 -23.59
C SER A 15 -10.82 0.85 -22.47
N GLY A 16 -11.56 -0.06 -21.84
CA GLY A 16 -12.26 0.20 -20.60
C GLY A 16 -11.18 0.27 -19.53
N ALA A 17 -11.13 1.37 -18.79
CA ALA A 17 -10.44 1.40 -17.52
C ALA A 17 -11.05 0.27 -16.67
N THR A 18 -10.38 -0.87 -16.61
CA THR A 18 -10.79 -1.99 -15.78
C THR A 18 -10.65 -1.49 -14.36
N VAL A 19 -11.80 -1.21 -13.74
CA VAL A 19 -11.85 -0.85 -12.32
C VAL A 19 -11.05 -1.92 -11.58
N PRO A 20 -10.07 -1.55 -10.75
CA PRO A 20 -9.33 -2.52 -9.95
C PRO A 20 -10.33 -3.42 -9.22
N ALA A 21 -10.07 -4.73 -9.20
CA ALA A 21 -10.92 -5.67 -8.48
C ALA A 21 -11.17 -5.16 -7.04
N ALA A 22 -12.35 -5.41 -6.47
CA ALA A 22 -12.72 -4.87 -5.14
C ALA A 22 -11.65 -5.13 -4.07
N SER A 23 -10.98 -6.28 -4.13
CA SER A 23 -9.84 -6.63 -3.25
C SER A 23 -8.65 -5.68 -3.37
N HIS A 24 -8.38 -5.15 -4.56
CA HIS A 24 -7.31 -4.18 -4.78
C HIS A 24 -7.65 -2.80 -4.19
N LEU A 25 -8.92 -2.41 -4.23
CA LEU A 25 -9.38 -1.16 -3.60
C LEU A 25 -9.29 -1.24 -2.08
N GLU A 26 -9.64 -2.40 -1.49
CA GLU A 26 -9.47 -2.65 -0.07
C GLU A 26 -7.99 -2.62 0.36
N GLU A 27 -7.10 -3.26 -0.41
CA GLU A 27 -5.66 -3.23 -0.15
C GLU A 27 -5.07 -1.81 -0.25
N LEU A 28 -5.51 -1.03 -1.24
CA LEU A 28 -5.08 0.36 -1.40
C LEU A 28 -5.60 1.25 -0.28
N TYR A 29 -6.85 1.07 0.15
CA TYR A 29 -7.40 1.79 1.29
C TYR A 29 -6.63 1.45 2.56
N ALA A 30 -6.34 0.17 2.81
CA ALA A 30 -5.53 -0.26 3.94
C ALA A 30 -4.12 0.36 3.90
N ALA A 31 -3.49 0.42 2.72
CA ALA A 31 -2.21 1.09 2.54
C ALA A 31 -2.30 2.59 2.87
N CYS A 32 -3.37 3.28 2.44
CA CYS A 32 -3.58 4.69 2.74
C CYS A 32 -3.72 4.94 4.25
N CYS A 33 -4.60 4.19 4.93
CA CYS A 33 -4.76 4.30 6.39
C CYS A 33 -3.44 4.05 7.12
N LEU A 34 -2.68 3.07 6.67
CA LEU A 34 -1.41 2.72 7.27
C LEU A 34 -0.34 3.78 7.02
N TYR A 35 -0.20 4.29 5.79
CA TYR A 35 0.79 5.33 5.48
C TYR A 35 0.46 6.66 6.14
N ALA A 36 -0.82 7.00 6.26
CA ALA A 36 -1.27 8.23 6.89
C ALA A 36 -1.34 8.12 8.44
N GLY A 37 -1.37 6.90 8.98
CA GLY A 37 -1.35 6.64 10.42
C GLY A 37 -2.72 6.70 11.10
N GLY A 38 -3.81 6.52 10.35
CA GLY A 38 -5.18 6.55 10.86
C GLY A 38 -6.22 6.56 9.74
N ASP A 39 -7.49 6.35 10.11
CA ASP A 39 -8.57 6.20 9.12
C ASP A 39 -8.90 7.50 8.39
N ARG A 40 -9.11 8.65 9.07
CA ARG A 40 -9.41 9.89 8.34
C ARG A 40 -8.22 10.42 7.56
N ALA A 41 -7.02 10.29 8.14
CA ALA A 41 -5.80 10.64 7.44
C ALA A 41 -5.64 9.74 6.18
N GLY A 42 -6.01 8.47 6.30
CA GLY A 42 -6.07 7.50 5.20
C GLY A 42 -7.10 7.85 4.14
N GLU A 43 -8.31 8.24 4.53
CA GLU A 43 -9.36 8.72 3.62
C GLU A 43 -8.88 9.97 2.86
N SER A 44 -8.29 10.93 3.56
CA SER A 44 -7.77 12.16 2.96
C SER A 44 -6.64 11.86 1.96
N LEU A 45 -5.74 10.95 2.31
CA LEU A 45 -4.70 10.45 1.42
C LEU A 45 -5.31 9.73 0.21
N LEU A 46 -6.29 8.84 0.41
CA LEU A 46 -6.96 8.15 -0.69
C LEU A 46 -7.58 9.15 -1.65
N VAL A 47 -8.31 10.14 -1.13
CA VAL A 47 -8.92 11.21 -1.94
C VAL A 47 -7.87 11.99 -2.73
N SER A 48 -6.70 12.25 -2.16
CA SER A 48 -5.63 12.96 -2.87
C SER A 48 -4.98 12.12 -3.98
N VAL A 49 -4.87 10.80 -3.81
CA VAL A 49 -4.27 9.90 -4.82
C VAL A 49 -5.28 9.37 -5.84
N LEU A 50 -6.57 9.42 -5.54
CA LEU A 50 -7.64 8.91 -6.41
C LEU A 50 -7.54 9.41 -7.87
N PRO A 51 -7.29 10.70 -8.16
CA PRO A 51 -7.13 11.17 -9.53
C PRO A 51 -5.99 10.47 -10.28
N SER A 52 -4.86 10.24 -9.61
CA SER A 52 -3.71 9.53 -10.18
C SER A 52 -4.00 8.04 -10.35
N LEU A 53 -4.69 7.41 -9.41
CA LEU A 53 -5.10 6.01 -9.49
C LEU A 53 -6.09 5.77 -10.63
N VAL A 54 -7.07 6.65 -10.82
CA VAL A 54 -8.05 6.55 -11.92
C VAL A 54 -7.40 6.78 -13.29
N ALA A 55 -6.34 7.58 -13.35
CA ALA A 55 -5.58 7.80 -14.58
C ALA A 55 -4.66 6.61 -14.94
N CYS A 56 -4.43 5.66 -14.02
CA CYS A 56 -3.62 4.49 -14.30
C CYS A 56 -4.36 3.54 -15.27
N PRO A 57 -3.66 2.98 -16.27
CA PRO A 57 -4.27 2.02 -17.17
C PRO A 57 -4.72 0.75 -16.44
N ALA A 58 -5.71 0.08 -17.02
CA ALA A 58 -6.11 -1.25 -16.62
C ALA A 58 -4.92 -2.21 -16.53
N GLY A 59 -4.82 -2.98 -15.44
CA GLY A 59 -3.72 -3.93 -15.23
C GLY A 59 -2.40 -3.28 -14.84
N THR A 60 -2.44 -2.03 -14.34
CA THR A 60 -1.28 -1.42 -13.69
C THR A 60 -0.77 -2.31 -12.58
N ASP A 61 0.54 -2.51 -12.59
CA ASP A 61 1.23 -3.34 -11.60
C ASP A 61 1.00 -2.81 -10.17
N PRO A 62 0.70 -3.69 -9.19
CA PRO A 62 0.42 -3.27 -7.82
C PRO A 62 1.52 -2.42 -7.19
N SER A 63 2.81 -2.70 -7.49
CA SER A 63 3.91 -1.88 -6.96
C SER A 63 3.88 -0.45 -7.49
N THR A 64 3.32 -0.22 -8.68
CA THR A 64 3.12 1.15 -9.20
C THR A 64 2.05 1.90 -8.42
N LEU A 65 0.95 1.24 -8.08
CA LEU A 65 -0.11 1.84 -7.25
C LEU A 65 0.41 2.16 -5.85
N HIS A 66 1.12 1.22 -5.22
CA HIS A 66 1.75 1.45 -3.92
C HIS A 66 2.81 2.55 -3.94
N ARG A 67 3.57 2.68 -5.03
CA ARG A 67 4.54 3.78 -5.20
C ARG A 67 3.84 5.13 -5.23
N LEU A 68 2.76 5.28 -5.99
CA LEU A 68 1.99 6.52 -6.05
C LEU A 68 1.44 6.89 -4.67
N THR A 69 0.86 5.91 -3.96
CA THR A 69 0.31 6.12 -2.62
C THR A 69 1.40 6.48 -1.60
N TYR A 70 2.54 5.78 -1.64
CA TYR A 70 3.67 6.06 -0.77
C TYR A 70 4.22 7.47 -1.00
N GLN A 71 4.35 7.88 -2.26
CA GLN A 71 4.91 9.18 -2.61
C GLN A 71 3.98 10.32 -2.19
N ALA A 72 2.67 10.18 -2.43
CA ALA A 72 1.69 11.13 -1.92
C ALA A 72 1.68 11.21 -0.38
N ALA A 73 1.85 10.08 0.32
CA ALA A 73 1.99 10.09 1.77
C ALA A 73 3.26 10.79 2.25
N ALA A 74 4.37 10.64 1.52
CA ALA A 74 5.62 11.35 1.81
C ALA A 74 5.47 12.86 1.58
N ASP A 75 4.78 13.26 0.51
CA ASP A 75 4.56 14.66 0.11
C ASP A 75 3.60 15.41 1.05
N LEU A 76 2.60 14.72 1.63
CA LEU A 76 1.72 15.29 2.65
C LEU A 76 2.46 15.67 3.94
N GLY A 77 3.69 15.17 4.14
CA GLY A 77 4.44 15.36 5.36
C GLY A 77 3.83 14.59 6.55
N ARG A 78 4.44 14.73 7.73
CA ARG A 78 3.95 14.08 8.96
C ARG A 78 2.58 14.68 9.32
N MET A 79 1.49 14.07 8.89
CA MET A 79 0.18 14.34 9.49
C MET A 79 0.30 13.93 10.97
N PRO A 80 -0.11 14.78 11.93
CA PRO A 80 -0.10 14.37 13.33
C PRO A 80 -0.90 13.07 13.42
N PRO A 81 -0.38 12.04 14.13
CA PRO A 81 -1.16 10.83 14.32
C PRO A 81 -2.48 11.25 14.95
N GLU A 82 -3.60 10.98 14.26
CA GLU A 82 -4.89 11.12 14.92
C GLU A 82 -4.86 10.28 16.19
N GLU A 83 -5.52 10.76 17.25
CA GLU A 83 -5.86 9.85 18.34
C GLU A 83 -6.65 8.70 17.70
N PRO A 84 -6.11 7.47 17.69
CA PRO A 84 -6.71 6.41 16.89
C PRO A 84 -8.10 6.13 17.45
N THR A 85 -9.13 6.52 16.70
CA THR A 85 -10.53 6.23 17.00
C THR A 85 -10.69 4.71 16.93
N ARG A 86 -10.62 4.05 18.10
CA ARG A 86 -10.79 2.59 18.27
C ARG A 86 -10.02 1.75 17.25
N GLY A 87 -8.70 1.93 17.16
CA GLY A 87 -7.80 1.02 16.48
C GLY A 87 -7.13 0.07 17.48
N SER A 88 -6.97 -1.20 17.12
CA SER A 88 -6.18 -2.18 17.89
C SER A 88 -4.80 -1.63 18.26
N ASP A 89 -4.18 -2.12 19.35
CA ASP A 89 -2.82 -1.69 19.76
C ASP A 89 -1.80 -1.75 18.61
N LEU A 90 -2.04 -2.59 17.61
CA LEU A 90 -1.29 -2.70 16.37
C LEU A 90 -1.35 -1.42 15.51
N HIS A 91 -2.53 -0.83 15.27
CA HIS A 91 -2.63 0.41 14.49
C HIS A 91 -1.88 1.55 15.15
N ARG A 92 -2.00 1.69 16.48
CA ARG A 92 -1.22 2.68 17.24
C ARG A 92 0.29 2.42 17.15
N ALA A 93 0.70 1.17 17.28
CA ALA A 93 2.11 0.79 17.16
C ALA A 93 2.66 1.08 15.75
N MET A 94 1.89 0.80 14.70
CA MET A 94 2.24 1.13 13.32
C MET A 94 2.33 2.64 13.11
N ALA A 95 1.37 3.42 13.60
CA ALA A 95 1.38 4.88 13.49
C ALA A 95 2.64 5.52 14.11
N GLY A 96 3.19 4.90 15.17
CA GLY A 96 4.43 5.33 15.82
C GLY A 96 5.71 5.10 15.02
N LEU A 97 5.68 4.25 13.99
CA LEU A 97 6.85 3.99 13.14
C LEU A 97 7.11 5.14 12.13
N PRO A 98 8.38 5.38 11.76
CA PRO A 98 8.70 6.19 10.58
C PRO A 98 8.04 5.61 9.32
N LEU A 99 7.56 6.49 8.42
CA LEU A 99 6.85 6.10 7.20
C LEU A 99 7.60 5.03 6.36
N PRO A 100 8.92 5.13 6.10
CA PRO A 100 9.62 4.10 5.34
C PRO A 100 9.63 2.73 6.02
N ALA A 101 9.80 2.69 7.35
CA ALA A 101 9.81 1.45 8.13
C ALA A 101 8.40 0.83 8.18
N ARG A 102 7.38 1.67 8.34
CA ARG A 102 5.97 1.29 8.32
C ARG A 102 5.56 0.68 6.99
N ALA A 103 5.90 1.36 5.89
CA ALA A 103 5.59 0.88 4.54
C ALA A 103 6.33 -0.42 4.23
N ALA A 104 7.62 -0.51 4.56
CA ALA A 104 8.40 -1.73 4.36
C ALA A 104 7.80 -2.94 5.10
N VAL A 105 7.41 -2.78 6.37
CA VAL A 105 6.77 -3.86 7.14
C VAL A 105 5.44 -4.27 6.52
N TYR A 106 4.56 -3.33 6.20
CA TYR A 106 3.25 -3.64 5.61
C TYR A 106 3.37 -4.38 4.28
N LEU A 107 4.18 -3.85 3.35
CA LEU A 107 4.31 -4.42 2.01
C LEU A 107 4.92 -5.83 2.05
N VAL A 108 5.86 -6.08 2.95
CA VAL A 108 6.46 -7.42 3.11
C VAL A 108 5.53 -8.37 3.85
N ASP A 109 5.00 -7.98 5.01
CA ASP A 109 4.36 -8.89 5.95
C ASP A 109 2.86 -9.08 5.69
N ALA A 110 2.18 -8.05 5.17
CA ALA A 110 0.74 -8.10 4.90
C ALA A 110 0.44 -8.30 3.40
N VAL A 111 1.14 -7.57 2.53
CA VAL A 111 0.92 -7.67 1.06
C VAL A 111 1.73 -8.82 0.45
N GLY A 112 2.82 -9.26 1.09
CA GLY A 112 3.65 -10.36 0.60
C GLY A 112 4.59 -9.98 -0.54
N MET A 113 4.87 -8.67 -0.75
CA MET A 113 5.80 -8.21 -1.77
C MET A 113 7.24 -8.63 -1.47
N ARG A 114 7.98 -8.90 -2.54
CA ARG A 114 9.41 -9.21 -2.46
C ARG A 114 10.20 -7.94 -2.15
N TYR A 115 11.37 -8.09 -1.53
CA TYR A 115 12.19 -6.93 -1.13
C TYR A 115 12.59 -6.04 -2.31
N VAL A 116 12.75 -6.61 -3.50
CA VAL A 116 13.05 -5.85 -4.74
C VAL A 116 11.87 -5.02 -5.23
N GLU A 117 10.64 -5.47 -5.03
CA GLU A 117 9.42 -4.72 -5.37
C GLU A 117 9.21 -3.58 -4.38
N VAL A 118 9.41 -3.87 -3.08
CA VAL A 118 9.36 -2.86 -2.03
C VAL A 118 10.44 -1.79 -2.21
N ALA A 119 11.65 -2.17 -2.60
CA ALA A 119 12.72 -1.24 -2.96
C ALA A 119 12.29 -0.28 -4.07
N ALA A 120 11.62 -0.80 -5.11
CA ALA A 120 11.09 0.01 -6.21
C ALA A 120 9.90 0.90 -5.80
N VAL A 121 9.13 0.53 -4.77
CA VAL A 121 8.07 1.37 -4.17
C VAL A 121 8.68 2.53 -3.38
N LEU A 122 9.67 2.23 -2.55
CA LEU A 122 10.26 3.19 -1.62
C LEU A 122 11.36 4.07 -2.25
N GLY A 123 11.88 3.70 -3.41
CA GLY A 123 12.97 4.41 -4.09
C GLY A 123 14.34 4.24 -3.41
N ILE A 124 14.59 3.06 -2.82
CA ILE A 124 15.83 2.74 -2.07
C ILE A 124 16.41 1.39 -2.50
N ASP A 125 17.58 1.01 -1.97
CA ASP A 125 18.18 -0.31 -2.21
C ASP A 125 17.46 -1.44 -1.45
N ALA A 126 17.38 -2.63 -2.06
CA ALA A 126 16.76 -3.81 -1.43
C ALA A 126 17.46 -4.23 -0.12
N ARG A 127 18.75 -3.92 0.03
CA ARG A 127 19.48 -4.13 1.28
C ARG A 127 18.95 -3.26 2.42
N ASP A 128 18.55 -2.04 2.11
CA ASP A 128 18.00 -1.09 3.08
C ASP A 128 16.58 -1.47 3.51
N VAL A 129 15.80 -2.04 2.59
CA VAL A 129 14.48 -2.61 2.90
C VAL A 129 14.58 -3.64 4.04
N SER A 130 15.55 -4.55 3.99
CA SER A 130 15.75 -5.53 5.08
C SER A 130 16.04 -4.85 6.42
N GLY A 131 16.81 -3.76 6.42
CA GLY A 131 17.09 -2.96 7.61
C GLY A 131 15.85 -2.27 8.16
N LEU A 132 15.02 -1.69 7.28
CA LEU A 132 13.75 -1.07 7.62
C LEU A 132 12.76 -2.07 8.22
N VAL A 133 12.61 -3.25 7.63
CA VAL A 133 11.74 -4.32 8.14
C VAL A 133 12.22 -4.79 9.52
N ALA A 134 13.52 -5.06 9.67
CA ALA A 134 14.08 -5.51 10.95
C ALA A 134 13.92 -4.45 12.05
N SER A 135 14.13 -3.17 11.72
CA SER A 135 13.93 -2.04 12.63
C SER A 135 12.46 -1.88 13.01
N GLY A 136 11.55 -1.87 12.02
CA GLY A 136 10.11 -1.75 12.22
C GLY A 136 9.56 -2.85 13.11
N ARG A 137 9.89 -4.13 12.81
CA ARG A 137 9.48 -5.27 13.64
C ARG A 137 10.02 -5.22 15.07
N ARG A 138 11.22 -4.67 15.30
CA ARG A 138 11.73 -4.47 16.66
C ARG A 138 10.94 -3.41 17.42
N GLN A 139 10.66 -2.27 16.79
CA GLN A 139 9.88 -1.20 17.39
C GLN A 139 8.45 -1.66 17.70
N LEU A 140 7.80 -2.35 16.76
CA LEU A 140 6.45 -2.91 16.99
C LEU A 140 6.42 -3.87 18.17
N ARG A 141 7.37 -4.81 18.25
CA ARG A 141 7.47 -5.71 19.39
C ARG A 141 7.64 -4.94 20.70
N SER A 142 8.47 -3.90 20.73
CA SER A 142 8.66 -3.07 21.91
C SER A 142 7.38 -2.32 22.32
N PHE A 143 6.67 -1.72 21.36
CA PHE A 143 5.43 -0.99 21.61
C PHE A 143 4.33 -1.92 22.14
N LEU A 144 4.15 -3.07 21.49
CA LEU A 144 3.14 -4.05 21.87
C LEU A 144 3.46 -4.72 23.22
N SER A 145 4.74 -4.97 23.53
CA SER A 145 5.13 -5.53 24.84
C SER A 145 4.88 -4.57 26.01
N THR A 146 4.83 -3.26 25.73
CA THR A 146 4.56 -2.21 26.72
C THR A 146 3.06 -1.94 26.88
N GLY A 147 2.28 -2.12 25.82
CA GLY A 147 0.84 -1.86 25.79
C GLY A 147 -0.05 -3.09 25.96
N ALA A 148 0.49 -4.31 25.92
CA ALA A 148 -0.30 -5.53 26.05
C ALA A 148 -0.98 -5.62 27.44
N PRO A 149 -2.30 -5.88 27.51
CA PRO A 149 -2.93 -6.25 28.77
C PRO A 149 -2.29 -7.55 29.30
N ASP A 150 -2.19 -7.67 30.62
CA ASP A 150 -1.54 -8.78 31.36
C ASP A 150 -2.02 -10.19 30.94
N SER A 151 -3.11 -10.31 30.18
CA SER A 151 -3.61 -11.57 29.63
C SER A 151 -2.73 -12.21 28.54
N LEU A 152 -1.71 -11.51 28.03
CA LEU A 152 -0.74 -12.02 27.05
C LEU A 152 0.69 -12.19 27.62
N ARG A 153 0.90 -11.98 28.93
CA ARG A 153 2.21 -12.16 29.59
C ARG A 153 2.33 -13.50 30.31
#